data_AF-A0A1W0WKC6-F1
#
_entry.id   AF-A0A1W0WKC6-F1
#
_cell.length_a   1.000
_cell.length_b   1.000
_cell.length_c   1.000
_cell.angle_alpha   90.00
_cell.angle_beta   90.00
_cell.angle_gamma   90.00
#
_symmetry.space_group_name_H-M   'P 1'
#
loop_
_entity.id
_entity.type
_entity.pdbx_description
1 polymer ?
#
loop_
_entity_poly.entity_id
_entity_poly.type
_entity_poly.pdbx_seq_one_letter_code
_entity_poly.pdbx_strand_id
1 'polypeptide(L)'
;MQAYLTVDAIFQDGDYVWAHTDYILPGWGPMIGFDIFRFENGLIVEHWDNLQTTAGPNPSDHSMTDGPTRPTDLELTDHNRGYIRKYVEEVLVGGNNNLLMSYYFGNNYIQHNPWIGDGLTGTTGLFQGVAALAKAGHAVKYTKLRQVLAEGDFVLVTSEGLFGNQVTAYYDMMRVEHGKIAEHWDVLQPIPAREHWRNDNGKF
;
A
#
# COMPACT_ATOMS: atom_id res chain seq x y z
N MET A 1 28.38 -8.31 -2.34
CA MET A 1 27.18 -8.15 -3.20
C MET A 1 26.83 -6.67 -3.19
N GLN A 2 26.66 -6.07 -4.36
CA GLN A 2 26.27 -4.65 -4.48
C GLN A 2 24.75 -4.54 -4.41
N ALA A 3 24.22 -3.44 -3.89
CA ALA A 3 22.79 -3.19 -3.89
C ALA A 3 22.32 -2.87 -5.31
N TYR A 4 21.16 -3.41 -5.70
CA TYR A 4 20.46 -3.07 -6.93
C TYR A 4 19.07 -2.54 -6.60
N LEU A 5 18.59 -1.58 -7.38
CA LEU A 5 17.25 -1.03 -7.29
C LEU A 5 16.68 -0.84 -8.69
N THR A 6 15.42 -1.20 -8.87
CA THR A 6 14.61 -0.96 -10.06
C THR A 6 13.34 -0.25 -9.64
N VAL A 7 13.14 0.98 -10.12
CA VAL A 7 11.88 1.70 -9.88
C VAL A 7 10.85 1.20 -10.89
N ASP A 8 9.81 0.53 -10.40
CA ASP A 8 8.73 -0.03 -11.23
C ASP A 8 7.72 1.06 -11.62
N ALA A 9 7.36 1.92 -10.68
CA ALA A 9 6.49 3.07 -10.89
C ALA A 9 6.94 4.26 -10.02
N ILE A 10 6.72 5.48 -10.51
CA ILE A 10 7.05 6.71 -9.81
C ILE A 10 5.98 7.76 -10.08
N PHE A 11 5.62 8.49 -9.05
CA PHE A 11 4.53 9.45 -9.07
C PHE A 11 4.86 10.70 -8.26
N GLN A 12 4.17 11.80 -8.54
CA GLN A 12 4.38 13.09 -7.90
C GLN A 12 3.07 13.70 -7.38
N ASP A 13 3.16 14.26 -6.17
CA ASP A 13 2.07 14.99 -5.53
C ASP A 13 2.60 16.25 -4.83
N GLY A 14 2.55 17.38 -5.56
CA GLY A 14 3.14 18.64 -5.10
C GLY A 14 4.64 18.48 -4.84
N ASP A 15 5.03 18.70 -3.57
CA ASP A 15 6.42 18.59 -3.10
C ASP A 15 6.82 17.14 -2.72
N TYR A 16 5.92 16.18 -2.88
CA TYR A 16 6.18 14.78 -2.62
C TYR A 16 6.37 13.99 -3.91
N VAL A 17 7.26 13.01 -3.86
CA VAL A 17 7.40 11.95 -4.87
C VAL A 17 7.28 10.63 -4.14
N TRP A 18 6.56 9.67 -4.70
CA TRP A 18 6.64 8.30 -4.23
C TRP A 18 6.96 7.32 -5.35
N ALA A 19 7.71 6.27 -5.00
CA ALA A 19 8.15 5.25 -5.93
C ALA A 19 7.80 3.86 -5.38
N HIS A 20 7.34 2.98 -6.27
CA HIS A 20 7.23 1.55 -6.02
C HIS A 20 8.47 0.88 -6.60
N THR A 21 9.22 0.16 -5.76
CA THR A 21 10.60 -0.22 -6.08
C THR A 21 10.90 -1.67 -5.69
N ASP A 22 11.51 -2.40 -6.61
CA ASP A 22 12.18 -3.69 -6.37
C ASP A 22 13.66 -3.46 -6.01
N TYR A 23 14.09 -4.11 -4.93
CA TYR A 23 15.40 -4.01 -4.33
C TYR A 23 16.09 -5.35 -4.24
N ILE A 24 17.41 -5.36 -4.46
CA ILE A 24 18.30 -6.43 -3.98
C ILE A 24 19.24 -5.82 -2.95
N LEU A 25 18.97 -6.05 -1.67
CA LEU A 25 19.72 -5.45 -0.56
C LEU A 25 20.74 -6.44 0.04
N PRO A 26 22.02 -6.05 0.18
CA PRO A 26 23.02 -6.91 0.81
C PRO A 26 22.62 -7.28 2.26
N GLY A 27 22.56 -8.59 2.54
CA GLY A 27 22.20 -9.11 3.86
C GLY A 27 20.70 -9.28 4.12
N TRP A 28 19.84 -8.68 3.29
CA TRP A 28 18.38 -8.78 3.39
C TRP A 28 17.75 -9.56 2.24
N GLY A 29 18.40 -9.60 1.07
CA GLY A 29 17.90 -10.27 -0.12
C GLY A 29 16.94 -9.38 -0.93
N PRO A 30 16.09 -9.99 -1.77
CA PRO A 30 15.05 -9.30 -2.54
C PRO A 30 13.99 -8.67 -1.63
N MET A 31 13.73 -7.38 -1.83
CA MET A 31 12.72 -6.62 -1.09
C MET A 31 11.91 -5.80 -2.08
N ILE A 32 10.64 -5.58 -1.76
CA ILE A 32 9.77 -4.62 -2.46
C ILE A 32 9.39 -3.54 -1.47
N GLY A 33 9.32 -2.31 -1.98
CA GLY A 33 9.08 -1.18 -1.13
C GLY A 33 8.40 -0.02 -1.80
N PHE A 34 7.81 0.81 -0.94
CA PHE A 34 7.41 2.16 -1.29
C PHE A 34 8.35 3.15 -0.63
N ASP A 35 8.83 4.10 -1.43
CA ASP A 35 9.64 5.22 -0.97
C ASP A 35 8.87 6.50 -1.16
N ILE A 36 8.85 7.36 -0.14
CA ILE A 36 8.27 8.69 -0.17
C ILE A 36 9.39 9.69 0.06
N PHE A 37 9.55 10.64 -0.84
CA PHE A 37 10.50 11.73 -0.74
C PHE A 37 9.73 13.04 -0.65
N ARG A 38 10.18 13.94 0.23
CA ARG A 38 9.72 15.33 0.24
C ARG A 38 10.84 16.24 -0.23
N PHE A 39 10.48 17.19 -1.08
CA PHE A 39 11.39 18.14 -1.67
C PHE A 39 11.17 19.55 -1.12
N GLU A 40 12.26 20.29 -0.97
CA GLU A 40 12.24 21.75 -0.81
C GLU A 40 13.34 22.35 -1.68
N ASN A 41 13.02 23.37 -2.48
CA ASN A 41 13.98 24.05 -3.35
C ASN A 41 14.78 23.10 -4.27
N GLY A 42 14.14 22.02 -4.74
CA GLY A 42 14.75 21.01 -5.60
C GLY A 42 15.68 20.01 -4.90
N LEU A 43 15.73 20.03 -3.56
CA LEU A 43 16.52 19.10 -2.75
C LEU A 43 15.59 18.17 -1.96
N ILE A 44 15.99 16.91 -1.82
CA ILE A 44 15.35 15.96 -0.90
C ILE A 44 15.65 16.41 0.52
N VAL A 45 14.61 16.70 1.30
CA VAL A 45 14.73 17.09 2.72
C VAL A 45 14.26 16.00 3.67
N GLU A 46 13.36 15.13 3.21
CA GLU A 46 12.90 13.96 3.97
C GLU A 46 12.70 12.76 3.05
N HIS A 47 12.90 11.56 3.61
CA HIS A 47 12.72 10.27 2.95
C HIS A 47 12.18 9.27 3.95
N TRP A 48 11.14 8.55 3.56
CA TRP A 48 10.58 7.41 4.28
C TRP A 48 10.46 6.23 3.34
N ASP A 49 10.85 5.05 3.80
CA ASP A 49 10.63 3.80 3.09
C ASP A 49 9.67 2.90 3.86
N ASN A 50 9.02 1.97 3.17
CA ASN A 50 8.38 0.81 3.78
C ASN A 50 8.75 -0.41 2.94
N LEU A 51 9.37 -1.42 3.57
CA LEU A 51 9.95 -2.57 2.85
C LEU A 51 9.38 -3.90 3.35
N GLN A 52 9.13 -4.82 2.41
CA GLN A 52 8.75 -6.21 2.68
C GLN A 52 9.59 -7.15 1.81
N THR A 53 9.91 -8.34 2.34
CA THR A 53 10.59 -9.37 1.55
C THR A 53 9.74 -9.76 0.34
N THR A 54 10.36 -9.80 -0.84
CA THR A 54 9.68 -10.23 -2.06
C THR A 54 9.15 -11.64 -1.89
N ALA A 55 7.87 -11.83 -2.18
CA ALA A 55 7.22 -13.13 -2.22
C ALA A 55 7.03 -13.61 -3.66
N GLY A 56 6.71 -14.89 -3.81
CA GLY A 56 6.25 -15.41 -5.11
C GLY A 56 4.88 -14.84 -5.49
N PRO A 57 4.36 -15.24 -6.67
CA PRO A 57 3.05 -14.79 -7.12
C PRO A 57 1.95 -15.10 -6.10
N ASN A 58 0.97 -14.21 -6.02
CA ASN A 58 -0.19 -14.37 -5.16
C ASN A 58 -1.13 -15.49 -5.69
N PRO A 59 -2.24 -15.80 -5.00
CA PRO A 59 -3.19 -16.82 -5.46
C PRO A 59 -3.81 -16.59 -6.85
N SER A 60 -3.69 -15.39 -7.41
CA SER A 60 -4.14 -14.99 -8.75
C SER A 60 -3.01 -14.92 -9.79
N ASP A 61 -1.78 -15.35 -9.44
CA ASP A 61 -0.59 -15.31 -10.31
C ASP A 61 -0.05 -13.88 -10.58
N HIS A 62 -0.45 -12.91 -9.75
CA HIS A 62 0.12 -11.56 -9.76
C HIS A 62 1.37 -11.49 -8.89
N SER A 63 2.36 -10.75 -9.36
CA SER A 63 3.50 -10.37 -8.55
C SER A 63 3.13 -9.22 -7.61
N MET A 64 4.08 -8.83 -6.76
CA MET A 64 3.90 -7.66 -5.91
C MET A 64 4.08 -6.33 -6.65
N THR A 65 4.55 -6.31 -7.92
CA THR A 65 4.91 -5.07 -8.66
C THR A 65 4.36 -4.99 -10.09
N ASP A 66 3.70 -6.02 -10.61
CA ASP A 66 3.10 -5.99 -11.94
C ASP A 66 1.86 -5.08 -11.98
N GLY A 67 1.38 -4.81 -13.19
CA GLY A 67 0.26 -3.91 -13.44
C GLY A 67 0.68 -2.59 -14.11
N PRO A 68 -0.24 -1.63 -14.24
CA PRO A 68 0.04 -0.34 -14.85
C PRO A 68 0.99 0.49 -13.98
N THR A 69 1.90 1.23 -14.61
CA THR A 69 2.93 2.03 -13.92
C THR A 69 2.89 3.51 -14.26
N ARG A 70 1.91 3.93 -15.07
CA ARG A 70 1.74 5.32 -15.52
C ARG A 70 0.35 5.81 -15.12
N PRO A 71 0.26 6.94 -14.43
CA PRO A 71 -1.03 7.49 -14.05
C PRO A 71 -1.81 7.96 -15.29
N THR A 72 -3.12 7.80 -15.22
CA THR A 72 -4.12 8.35 -16.13
C THR A 72 -5.11 9.20 -15.33
N ASP A 73 -6.08 9.84 -15.98
CA ASP A 73 -7.11 10.64 -15.30
C ASP A 73 -6.54 11.72 -14.35
N LEU A 74 -5.47 12.41 -14.76
CA LEU A 74 -4.76 13.40 -13.94
C LEU A 74 -5.69 14.51 -13.41
N GLU A 75 -6.73 14.86 -14.15
CA GLU A 75 -7.75 15.82 -13.75
C GLU A 75 -8.63 15.34 -12.57
N LEU A 76 -8.63 14.03 -12.29
CA LEU A 76 -9.37 13.41 -11.19
C LEU A 76 -8.52 13.19 -9.93
N THR A 77 -7.25 13.62 -9.92
CA THR A 77 -6.31 13.40 -8.79
C THR A 77 -6.94 13.70 -7.42
N ASP A 78 -7.51 14.89 -7.24
CA ASP A 78 -8.08 15.29 -5.94
C ASP A 78 -9.38 14.55 -5.62
N HIS A 79 -10.16 14.19 -6.64
CA HIS A 79 -11.35 13.37 -6.47
C HIS A 79 -10.97 11.96 -5.97
N ASN A 80 -10.01 11.32 -6.64
CA ASN A 80 -9.54 9.98 -6.31
C ASN A 80 -8.86 9.95 -4.94
N ARG A 81 -8.05 10.97 -4.62
CA ARG A 81 -7.49 11.18 -3.27
C ARG A 81 -8.58 11.20 -2.21
N GLY A 82 -9.62 12.01 -2.40
CA GLY A 82 -10.73 12.14 -1.45
C GLY A 82 -11.52 10.84 -1.31
N TYR A 83 -11.74 10.14 -2.42
CA TYR A 83 -12.46 8.87 -2.48
C TYR A 83 -11.73 7.77 -1.71
N ILE A 84 -10.42 7.60 -1.96
CA ILE A 84 -9.59 6.60 -1.27
C ILE A 84 -9.38 6.96 0.20
N ARG A 85 -9.17 8.25 0.54
CA ARG A 85 -9.13 8.69 1.94
C ARG A 85 -10.39 8.24 2.69
N LYS A 86 -11.56 8.49 2.11
CA LYS A 86 -12.84 8.15 2.72
C LYS A 86 -13.00 6.63 2.89
N TYR A 87 -12.59 5.84 1.90
CA TYR A 87 -12.52 4.38 2.00
C TYR A 87 -11.70 3.92 3.21
N VAL A 88 -10.47 4.44 3.35
CA VAL A 88 -9.57 4.05 4.44
C VAL A 88 -10.12 4.48 5.80
N GLU A 89 -10.64 5.69 5.91
CA GLU A 89 -11.21 6.19 7.18
C GLU A 89 -12.47 5.46 7.60
N GLU A 90 -13.41 5.21 6.69
CA GLU A 90 -14.70 4.59 7.02
C GLU A 90 -14.60 3.07 7.15
N VAL A 91 -13.86 2.42 6.26
CA VAL A 91 -13.83 0.95 6.15
C VAL A 91 -12.64 0.37 6.88
N LEU A 92 -11.42 0.75 6.52
CA LEU A 92 -10.22 0.12 7.08
C LEU A 92 -10.00 0.51 8.54
N VAL A 93 -10.00 1.81 8.83
CA VAL A 93 -9.82 2.36 10.19
C VAL A 93 -11.13 2.30 10.98
N GLY A 94 -12.24 2.72 10.37
CA GLY A 94 -13.55 2.78 11.01
C GLY A 94 -14.24 1.42 11.19
N GLY A 95 -13.78 0.38 10.48
CA GLY A 95 -14.33 -0.97 10.55
C GLY A 95 -15.74 -1.10 9.98
N ASN A 96 -16.21 -0.14 9.17
CA ASN A 96 -17.56 -0.17 8.61
C ASN A 96 -17.64 -1.07 7.37
N ASN A 97 -17.58 -2.39 7.62
CA ASN A 97 -17.60 -3.42 6.57
C ASN A 97 -18.85 -3.37 5.68
N ASN A 98 -19.95 -2.75 6.14
CA ASN A 98 -21.17 -2.57 5.34
C ASN A 98 -20.95 -1.65 4.13
N LEU A 99 -19.94 -0.78 4.18
CA LEU A 99 -19.60 0.12 3.09
C LEU A 99 -18.60 -0.47 2.10
N LEU A 100 -17.90 -1.56 2.46
CA LEU A 100 -16.80 -2.12 1.66
C LEU A 100 -17.20 -2.30 0.20
N MET A 101 -18.27 -3.05 -0.06
CA MET A 101 -18.72 -3.34 -1.43
C MET A 101 -19.15 -2.11 -2.22
N SER A 102 -19.46 -0.99 -1.56
CA SER A 102 -19.80 0.27 -2.25
C SER A 102 -18.58 0.93 -2.90
N TYR A 103 -17.36 0.56 -2.49
CA TYR A 103 -16.12 1.14 -3.01
C TYR A 103 -15.60 0.45 -4.29
N TYR A 104 -16.14 -0.72 -4.63
CA TYR A 104 -15.68 -1.57 -5.73
C TYR A 104 -16.72 -1.71 -6.84
N PHE A 105 -16.26 -2.07 -8.04
CA PHE A 105 -17.16 -2.43 -9.14
C PHE A 105 -17.37 -3.95 -9.18
N GLY A 106 -18.36 -4.42 -8.40
CA GLY A 106 -18.66 -5.85 -8.33
C GLY A 106 -17.46 -6.67 -7.85
N ASN A 107 -17.01 -7.62 -8.68
CA ASN A 107 -15.86 -8.49 -8.39
C ASN A 107 -14.61 -8.14 -9.21
N ASN A 108 -14.61 -7.02 -9.93
CA ASN A 108 -13.53 -6.62 -10.83
C ASN A 108 -12.47 -5.85 -10.03
N TYR A 109 -11.66 -6.58 -9.29
CA TYR A 109 -10.61 -6.05 -8.42
C TYR A 109 -9.37 -6.93 -8.51
N ILE A 110 -8.24 -6.33 -8.87
CA ILE A 110 -6.94 -6.99 -8.97
C ILE A 110 -6.16 -6.76 -7.67
N GLN A 111 -5.48 -7.78 -7.19
CA GLN A 111 -4.71 -7.76 -5.96
C GLN A 111 -3.26 -8.15 -6.22
N HIS A 112 -2.33 -7.43 -5.59
CA HIS A 112 -0.89 -7.73 -5.64
C HIS A 112 -0.30 -8.11 -4.27
N ASN A 113 -1.09 -8.01 -3.18
CA ASN A 113 -0.72 -8.58 -1.89
C ASN A 113 -0.41 -10.08 -2.06
N PRO A 114 0.74 -10.58 -1.60
CA PRO A 114 1.19 -11.94 -1.90
C PRO A 114 0.36 -13.04 -1.25
N TRP A 115 -0.50 -12.71 -0.28
CA TRP A 115 -1.34 -13.66 0.44
C TRP A 115 -2.81 -13.62 0.03
N ILE A 116 -3.21 -12.66 -0.81
CA ILE A 116 -4.61 -12.39 -1.14
C ILE A 116 -4.76 -12.38 -2.66
N GLY A 117 -5.72 -13.13 -3.19
CA GLY A 117 -6.04 -13.14 -4.62
C GLY A 117 -7.06 -12.08 -5.03
N ASP A 118 -7.43 -12.08 -6.30
CA ASP A 118 -8.35 -11.12 -6.89
C ASP A 118 -9.79 -11.27 -6.43
N GLY A 119 -10.54 -10.18 -6.59
CA GLY A 119 -11.95 -10.10 -6.34
C GLY A 119 -12.30 -10.03 -4.85
N LEU A 120 -13.60 -9.98 -4.60
CA LEU A 120 -14.22 -9.78 -3.29
C LEU A 120 -15.29 -10.84 -3.00
N THR A 121 -15.26 -12.02 -3.63
CA THR A 121 -16.28 -13.04 -3.32
C THR A 121 -16.04 -13.68 -1.95
N GLY A 122 -17.09 -14.15 -1.27
CA GLY A 122 -16.91 -14.77 0.06
C GLY A 122 -16.11 -16.08 0.05
N THR A 123 -15.86 -16.67 -1.13
CA THR A 123 -15.15 -17.95 -1.28
C THR A 123 -13.78 -17.84 -1.94
N THR A 124 -13.40 -16.65 -2.44
CA THR A 124 -12.10 -16.36 -3.08
C THR A 124 -11.63 -14.95 -2.73
N GLY A 125 -10.42 -14.55 -3.13
CA GLY A 125 -10.00 -13.15 -3.08
C GLY A 125 -9.90 -12.53 -1.69
N LEU A 126 -10.31 -11.25 -1.57
CA LEU A 126 -10.11 -10.42 -0.38
C LEU A 126 -10.64 -11.06 0.91
N PHE A 127 -11.91 -11.48 0.94
CA PHE A 127 -12.51 -12.02 2.15
C PHE A 127 -11.86 -13.35 2.59
N GLN A 128 -11.56 -14.23 1.64
CA GLN A 128 -10.89 -15.50 1.95
C GLN A 128 -9.47 -15.24 2.48
N GLY A 129 -8.71 -14.37 1.81
CA GLY A 129 -7.34 -14.04 2.18
C GLY A 129 -7.24 -13.42 3.57
N VAL A 130 -8.07 -12.41 3.86
CA VAL A 130 -8.11 -11.77 5.19
C VAL A 130 -8.53 -12.77 6.28
N ALA A 131 -9.53 -13.62 6.01
CA ALA A 131 -9.93 -14.67 6.96
C ALA A 131 -8.83 -15.70 7.20
N ALA A 132 -8.08 -16.08 6.17
CA ALA A 132 -6.95 -17.01 6.27
C ALA A 132 -5.80 -16.41 7.09
N LEU A 133 -5.45 -15.15 6.84
CA LEU A 133 -4.47 -14.41 7.64
C LEU A 133 -4.88 -14.34 9.11
N ALA A 134 -6.13 -13.99 9.39
CA ALA A 134 -6.65 -13.95 10.76
C ALA A 134 -6.56 -15.32 11.45
N LYS A 135 -6.92 -16.40 10.76
CA LYS A 135 -6.82 -17.77 11.28
C LYS A 135 -5.37 -18.19 11.55
N ALA A 136 -4.41 -17.65 10.79
CA ALA A 136 -2.98 -17.86 10.99
C ALA A 136 -2.39 -16.98 12.12
N GLY A 137 -3.20 -16.18 12.81
CA GLY A 137 -2.73 -15.26 13.86
C GLY A 137 -2.25 -13.91 13.34
N HIS A 138 -2.47 -13.62 12.06
CA HIS A 138 -2.09 -12.40 11.37
C HIS A 138 -3.30 -11.53 11.04
N ALA A 139 -4.22 -11.38 11.99
CA ALA A 139 -5.39 -10.51 11.78
C ALA A 139 -4.94 -9.09 11.43
N VAL A 140 -5.44 -8.56 10.31
CA VAL A 140 -5.13 -7.21 9.84
C VAL A 140 -6.07 -6.22 10.52
N LYS A 141 -5.53 -5.17 11.12
CA LYS A 141 -6.31 -4.09 11.71
C LYS A 141 -5.65 -2.75 11.44
N TYR A 142 -6.34 -1.83 10.79
CA TYR A 142 -5.90 -0.45 10.68
C TYR A 142 -6.36 0.34 11.91
N THR A 143 -5.54 1.28 12.34
CA THR A 143 -5.81 2.09 13.54
C THR A 143 -5.74 3.58 13.27
N LYS A 144 -4.93 4.01 12.30
CA LYS A 144 -4.77 5.42 11.98
C LYS A 144 -4.28 5.63 10.56
N LEU A 145 -5.01 6.44 9.81
CA LEU A 145 -4.54 7.04 8.57
C LEU A 145 -3.43 8.06 8.87
N ARG A 146 -2.33 8.02 8.13
CA ARG A 146 -1.15 8.88 8.33
C ARG A 146 -0.96 9.88 7.18
N GLN A 147 -0.94 9.40 5.94
CA GLN A 147 -0.77 10.25 4.77
C GLN A 147 -1.58 9.70 3.58
N VAL A 148 -1.96 10.59 2.65
CA VAL A 148 -2.59 10.25 1.37
C VAL A 148 -1.92 11.07 0.27
N LEU A 149 -1.20 10.40 -0.62
CA LEU A 149 -0.56 10.97 -1.81
C LEU A 149 -1.29 10.48 -3.06
N ALA A 150 -1.45 11.32 -4.08
CA ALA A 150 -2.20 10.95 -5.26
C ALA A 150 -1.69 11.62 -6.54
N GLU A 151 -1.75 10.89 -7.65
CA GLU A 151 -1.51 11.37 -9.00
C GLU A 151 -2.40 10.59 -9.96
N GLY A 152 -3.39 11.28 -10.53
CA GLY A 152 -4.37 10.68 -11.42
C GLY A 152 -5.21 9.60 -10.76
N ASP A 153 -5.20 8.42 -11.36
CA ASP A 153 -5.86 7.21 -10.87
C ASP A 153 -5.11 6.48 -9.75
N PHE A 154 -3.85 6.83 -9.47
CA PHE A 154 -3.06 6.21 -8.39
C PHE A 154 -3.13 7.02 -7.09
N VAL A 155 -3.39 6.32 -5.98
CA VAL A 155 -3.37 6.90 -4.64
C VAL A 155 -2.56 6.00 -3.71
N LEU A 156 -1.51 6.54 -3.10
CA LEU A 156 -0.78 5.90 -2.00
C LEU A 156 -1.32 6.38 -0.66
N VAL A 157 -1.58 5.44 0.23
CA VAL A 157 -2.00 5.68 1.60
C VAL A 157 -1.01 5.05 2.55
N THR A 158 -0.57 5.83 3.53
CA THR A 158 0.21 5.30 4.66
C THR A 158 -0.68 5.23 5.90
N SER A 159 -0.65 4.11 6.59
CA SER A 159 -1.45 3.86 7.77
C SER A 159 -0.69 3.08 8.84
N GLU A 160 -1.07 3.27 10.10
CA GLU A 160 -0.61 2.45 11.21
C GLU A 160 -1.70 1.45 11.62
N GLY A 161 -1.29 0.24 12.00
CA GLY A 161 -2.19 -0.80 12.43
C GLY A 161 -1.51 -1.94 13.18
N LEU A 162 -2.20 -3.07 13.24
CA LEU A 162 -1.72 -4.32 13.80
C LEU A 162 -1.79 -5.43 12.75
N PHE A 163 -0.70 -6.17 12.59
CA PHE A 163 -0.66 -7.44 11.89
C PHE A 163 -0.51 -8.57 12.93
N GLY A 164 -1.62 -9.19 13.30
CA GLY A 164 -1.70 -9.97 14.53
C GLY A 164 -1.55 -9.06 15.75
N ASN A 165 -0.48 -9.25 16.52
CA ASN A 165 -0.16 -8.42 17.70
C ASN A 165 0.99 -7.42 17.44
N GLN A 166 1.56 -7.43 16.23
CA GLN A 166 2.70 -6.57 15.88
C GLN A 166 2.17 -5.22 15.38
N VAL A 167 2.69 -4.12 15.94
CA VAL A 167 2.48 -2.77 15.38
C VAL A 167 3.17 -2.69 14.03
N THR A 168 2.42 -2.31 13.01
CA THR A 168 2.81 -2.41 11.60
C THR A 168 2.43 -1.14 10.85
N ALA A 169 3.33 -0.68 9.98
CA ALA A 169 3.06 0.33 8.96
C ALA A 169 2.57 -0.34 7.68
N TYR A 170 1.45 0.14 7.18
CA TYR A 170 0.81 -0.26 5.93
C TYR A 170 1.00 0.86 4.92
N TYR A 171 1.57 0.53 3.78
CA TYR A 171 1.65 1.41 2.63
C TYR A 171 0.82 0.73 1.56
N ASP A 172 -0.40 1.22 1.37
CA ASP A 172 -1.38 0.69 0.42
C ASP A 172 -1.41 1.64 -0.77
N MET A 173 -1.14 1.15 -1.98
CA MET A 173 -1.34 1.89 -3.23
C MET A 173 -2.56 1.31 -3.96
N MET A 174 -3.48 2.16 -4.40
CA MET A 174 -4.70 1.76 -5.10
C MET A 174 -4.83 2.50 -6.41
N ARG A 175 -5.33 1.79 -7.42
CA ARG A 175 -5.77 2.39 -8.68
C ARG A 175 -7.30 2.52 -8.68
N VAL A 176 -7.78 3.71 -9.07
CA VAL A 176 -9.21 3.99 -9.23
C VAL A 176 -9.58 3.94 -10.72
N GLU A 177 -10.61 3.19 -11.05
CA GLU A 177 -11.14 3.12 -12.41
C GLU A 177 -12.66 3.31 -12.38
N HIS A 178 -13.18 4.18 -13.25
CA HIS A 178 -14.62 4.49 -13.29
C HIS A 178 -15.20 4.88 -11.91
N GLY A 179 -14.41 5.57 -11.08
CA GLY A 179 -14.80 5.98 -9.73
C GLY A 179 -14.91 4.83 -8.72
N LYS A 180 -14.27 3.69 -8.97
CA LYS A 180 -14.21 2.52 -8.08
C LYS A 180 -12.77 2.02 -7.92
N ILE A 181 -12.49 1.39 -6.79
CA ILE A 181 -11.19 0.73 -6.57
C ILE A 181 -11.11 -0.47 -7.52
N ALA A 182 -10.07 -0.49 -8.35
CA ALA A 182 -9.88 -1.50 -9.38
C ALA A 182 -8.65 -2.39 -9.11
N GLU A 183 -7.64 -1.87 -8.41
CA GLU A 183 -6.35 -2.55 -8.24
C GLU A 183 -5.67 -2.10 -6.94
N HIS A 184 -4.86 -2.97 -6.33
CA HIS A 184 -4.22 -2.70 -5.04
C HIS A 184 -2.87 -3.41 -4.90
N TRP A 185 -1.89 -2.65 -4.43
CA TRP A 185 -0.57 -3.11 -4.01
C TRP A 185 -0.35 -2.70 -2.56
N ASP A 186 0.37 -3.50 -1.79
CA ASP A 186 0.74 -3.12 -0.44
C ASP A 186 2.13 -3.61 -0.02
N VAL A 187 2.66 -2.93 0.99
CA VAL A 187 3.85 -3.33 1.73
C VAL A 187 3.55 -3.18 3.22
N LEU A 188 3.82 -4.26 3.98
CA LEU A 188 3.62 -4.31 5.43
C LEU A 188 4.98 -4.39 6.13
N GLN A 189 5.29 -3.43 6.99
CA GLN A 189 6.53 -3.45 7.77
C GLN A 189 6.27 -3.25 9.27
N PRO A 190 6.78 -4.13 10.14
CA PRO A 190 6.76 -3.91 11.58
C PRO A 190 7.40 -2.58 11.96
N ILE A 191 6.74 -1.80 12.80
CA ILE A 191 7.31 -0.58 13.39
C ILE A 191 8.14 -1.01 14.61
N PRO A 192 9.45 -0.71 14.65
CA PRO A 192 10.27 -1.01 15.83
C PRO A 192 9.72 -0.30 17.07
N ALA A 193 9.92 -0.89 18.25
CA ALA A 193 9.60 -0.21 19.52
C ALA A 193 10.38 1.11 19.62
N ARG A 194 9.78 2.12 20.28
CA ARG A 194 10.32 3.49 20.31
C ARG A 194 11.74 3.55 20.88
N GLU A 195 12.10 2.69 21.83
CA GLU A 195 13.45 2.60 22.38
C GLU A 195 14.53 2.22 21.34
N HIS A 196 14.15 1.65 20.20
CA HIS A 196 15.06 1.30 19.12
C HIS A 196 15.15 2.37 18.03
N TRP A 197 14.37 3.45 18.15
CA TRP A 197 14.39 4.51 17.15
C TRP A 197 15.70 5.29 17.22
N ARG A 198 16.21 5.67 16.05
CA ARG A 198 17.46 6.44 15.92
C ARG A 198 17.24 7.95 15.85
N ASN A 199 15.98 8.39 15.74
CA ASN A 199 15.54 9.77 15.64
C ASN A 199 14.08 9.89 16.09
N ASP A 200 13.58 11.12 16.23
CA ASP A 200 12.21 11.41 16.67
C ASP A 200 11.19 11.52 15.51
N ASN A 201 11.63 11.42 14.25
CA ASN A 201 10.78 11.62 13.07
C ASN A 201 9.76 10.49 12.90
N GLY A 202 10.07 9.28 13.40
CA GLY A 202 9.17 8.14 13.36
C GLY A 202 9.03 7.49 11.99
N LYS A 203 7.98 6.68 11.82
CA LYS A 203 7.76 5.84 10.63
C LYS A 203 6.96 6.53 9.52
N PHE A 204 6.41 7.70 9.78
CA PHE A 204 5.53 8.45 8.87
C PHE A 204 5.87 9.94 8.90
#